data_AF-A0A7S0FCE8-F1
#
_entry.id   AF-A0A7S0FCE8-F1
#
_cell.length_a   1.000
_cell.length_b   1.000
_cell.length_c   1.000
_cell.angle_alpha   90.00
_cell.angle_beta   90.00
_cell.angle_gamma   90.00
#
_symmetry.space_group_name_H-M   'P 1'
#
loop_
_entity.id
_entity.type
_entity.pdbx_description
1 polymer ?
#
loop_
_entity_poly.entity_id
_entity_poly.type
_entity_poly.pdbx_seq_one_letter_code
_entity_poly.pdbx_strand_id
1 'polypeptide(L)'
;DGINEDSPLRRLFDPEAAPLGPGPILDPQISEDGSLVCFVWREELYCVPADGSAPPRALMAGARGTGITHGLADFLAQEELDRYEGFWISPDGGQVAFEEVDETHIPEFRIMHSGSDSVGDGAQEDHRYPFAGEPNPKVRLFVVPTALGGGADEAGGAPRAAMGFDLTGPFGEDFYLARVNWMPDGSLTVQVLNREQTQLAVLNLDPRTGGVRTLFTERTDVWVNVHDMLKPIGKTGQFLWASERTGHRHLHMYEPQGGLRPITAGEWQVEEVVAVD
;
A
#
# COMPACT_ATOMS: atom_id res chain seq x y z
N ASP A 1 -5.76 15.46 23.83
CA ASP A 1 -6.01 14.78 25.12
C ASP A 1 -5.54 13.34 24.99
N GLY A 2 -4.54 12.96 25.78
CA GLY A 2 -3.83 11.69 25.63
C GLY A 2 -4.69 10.45 25.90
N ILE A 3 -4.17 9.28 25.56
CA ILE A 3 -4.78 7.98 25.80
C ILE A 3 -4.99 7.81 27.32
N ASN A 4 -6.24 7.64 27.75
CA ASN A 4 -6.54 7.25 29.13
C ASN A 4 -6.27 5.75 29.28
N GLU A 5 -5.14 5.41 29.90
CA GLU A 5 -4.68 4.03 30.11
C GLU A 5 -5.66 3.18 30.94
N ASP A 6 -6.56 3.81 31.71
CA ASP A 6 -7.59 3.13 32.49
C ASP A 6 -8.86 2.80 31.68
N SER A 7 -8.91 3.17 30.39
CA SER A 7 -10.07 2.87 29.55
C SER A 7 -10.20 1.36 29.33
N PRO A 8 -11.40 0.78 29.46
CA PRO A 8 -11.58 -0.64 29.25
C PRO A 8 -11.27 -1.01 27.80
N LEU A 9 -10.45 -2.06 27.62
CA LEU A 9 -10.17 -2.62 26.31
C LEU A 9 -11.47 -3.07 25.64
N ARG A 10 -11.65 -2.70 24.37
CA ARG A 10 -12.79 -3.10 23.55
C ARG A 10 -12.31 -4.04 22.46
N ARG A 11 -12.90 -5.22 22.40
CA ARG A 11 -12.68 -6.15 21.29
C ARG A 11 -13.54 -5.73 20.10
N LEU A 12 -12.89 -5.35 19.01
CA LEU A 12 -13.57 -4.94 17.76
C LEU A 12 -13.89 -6.12 16.85
N PHE A 13 -13.05 -7.16 16.86
CA PHE A 13 -13.22 -8.35 16.05
C PHE A 13 -12.68 -9.58 16.79
N ASP A 14 -13.32 -10.72 16.56
CA ASP A 14 -12.92 -12.03 17.11
C ASP A 14 -12.91 -13.06 15.97
N PRO A 15 -11.74 -13.39 15.40
CA PRO A 15 -11.65 -14.30 14.26
C PRO A 15 -12.05 -15.74 14.63
N GLU A 16 -11.93 -16.13 15.90
CA GLU A 16 -12.35 -17.46 16.39
C GLU A 16 -13.86 -17.64 16.34
N ALA A 17 -14.61 -16.55 16.56
CA ALA A 17 -16.06 -16.52 16.55
C ALA A 17 -16.66 -16.14 15.19
N ALA A 18 -15.82 -15.79 14.21
CA ALA A 18 -16.28 -15.31 12.91
C ALA A 18 -16.73 -16.48 12.00
N PRO A 19 -17.69 -16.27 11.07
CA PRO A 19 -18.26 -17.34 10.25
C PRO A 19 -17.26 -18.12 9.40
N LEU A 20 -16.15 -17.49 9.04
CA LEU A 20 -15.09 -18.07 8.21
C LEU A 20 -14.03 -18.82 9.03
N GLY A 21 -14.21 -18.89 10.35
CA GLY A 21 -13.28 -19.55 11.27
C GLY A 21 -11.96 -18.80 11.48
N PRO A 22 -11.06 -19.36 12.29
CA PRO A 22 -9.86 -18.68 12.76
C PRO A 22 -8.88 -18.36 11.62
N GLY A 23 -8.20 -17.23 11.75
CA GLY A 23 -7.17 -16.78 10.82
C GLY A 23 -6.47 -15.52 11.33
N PRO A 24 -5.24 -15.25 10.88
CA PRO A 24 -4.49 -14.08 11.32
C PRO A 24 -5.17 -12.79 10.86
N ILE A 25 -5.14 -11.78 11.74
CA ILE A 25 -5.45 -10.40 11.39
C ILE A 25 -4.11 -9.74 11.08
N LEU A 26 -3.98 -9.21 9.86
CA LEU A 26 -2.75 -8.65 9.34
C LEU A 26 -2.89 -7.13 9.19
N ASP A 27 -1.78 -6.44 9.41
CA ASP A 27 -1.61 -4.99 9.22
C ASP A 27 -2.79 -4.12 9.76
N PRO A 28 -3.13 -4.20 11.06
CA PRO A 28 -4.17 -3.34 11.61
C PRO A 28 -3.70 -1.87 11.66
N GLN A 29 -4.42 -1.00 10.95
CA GLN A 29 -4.18 0.44 10.92
C GLN A 29 -5.40 1.20 11.47
N ILE A 30 -5.16 2.30 12.20
CA ILE A 30 -6.19 3.21 12.70
C ILE A 30 -6.19 4.49 11.87
N SER A 31 -7.38 5.04 11.59
CA SER A 31 -7.50 6.36 10.93
C SER A 31 -6.91 7.47 11.80
N GLU A 32 -6.47 8.57 11.17
CA GLU A 32 -5.84 9.70 11.86
C GLU A 32 -6.76 10.33 12.94
N ASP A 33 -8.08 10.33 12.70
CA ASP A 33 -9.09 10.80 13.65
C ASP A 33 -9.47 9.76 14.72
N GLY A 34 -8.92 8.55 14.65
CA GLY A 34 -9.18 7.46 15.58
C GLY A 34 -10.55 6.80 15.45
N SER A 35 -11.34 7.14 14.43
CA SER A 35 -12.74 6.68 14.30
C SER A 35 -12.88 5.30 13.63
N LEU A 36 -11.87 4.85 12.88
CA LEU A 36 -11.92 3.64 12.07
C LEU A 36 -10.65 2.81 12.26
N VAL A 37 -10.81 1.48 12.33
CA VAL A 37 -9.71 0.53 12.23
C VAL A 37 -9.91 -0.30 10.96
N CYS A 38 -8.86 -0.44 10.16
CA CYS A 38 -8.83 -1.32 8.99
C CYS A 38 -7.74 -2.37 9.16
N PHE A 39 -7.95 -3.55 8.57
CA PHE A 39 -7.05 -4.68 8.67
C PHE A 39 -7.34 -5.68 7.56
N VAL A 40 -6.38 -6.56 7.25
CA VAL A 40 -6.61 -7.68 6.33
C VAL A 40 -6.92 -8.95 7.12
N TRP A 41 -7.95 -9.66 6.69
CA TRP A 41 -8.30 -10.98 7.23
C TRP A 41 -8.88 -11.84 6.12
N ARG A 42 -8.41 -13.09 5.99
CA ARG A 42 -8.87 -14.00 4.92
C ARG A 42 -8.76 -13.38 3.52
N GLU A 43 -7.57 -12.83 3.24
CA GLU A 43 -7.17 -12.22 1.95
C GLU A 43 -8.00 -10.99 1.52
N GLU A 44 -8.91 -10.50 2.37
CA GLU A 44 -9.76 -9.35 2.08
C GLU A 44 -9.48 -8.21 3.07
N LEU A 45 -9.60 -6.98 2.59
CA LEU A 45 -9.48 -5.78 3.41
C LEU A 45 -10.79 -5.50 4.15
N TYR A 46 -10.74 -5.43 5.47
CA TYR A 46 -11.86 -5.11 6.35
C TYR A 46 -11.66 -3.74 7.01
N CYS A 47 -12.76 -3.07 7.33
CA CYS A 47 -12.76 -1.95 8.28
C CYS A 47 -13.90 -2.07 9.29
N VAL A 48 -13.69 -1.49 10.47
CA VAL A 48 -14.62 -1.50 11.61
C VAL A 48 -14.57 -0.14 12.32
N PRO A 49 -15.70 0.40 12.82
CA PRO A 49 -15.66 1.57 13.67
C PRO A 49 -14.84 1.27 14.94
N ALA A 50 -13.92 2.15 15.29
CA ALA A 50 -13.07 1.98 16.48
C ALA A 50 -13.89 2.02 17.79
N ASP A 51 -15.09 2.59 17.74
CA ASP A 51 -16.05 2.57 18.84
C ASP A 51 -16.87 1.26 18.90
N GLY A 52 -16.68 0.30 17.99
CA GLY A 52 -17.42 -0.97 17.97
C GLY A 52 -18.94 -0.80 17.78
N SER A 53 -19.41 0.33 17.25
CA SER A 53 -20.83 0.58 16.97
C SER A 53 -21.42 -0.32 15.88
N ALA A 54 -20.55 -0.93 15.05
CA ALA A 54 -20.92 -1.90 14.02
C ALA A 54 -19.85 -3.01 13.93
N PRO A 55 -20.22 -4.21 13.43
CA PRO A 55 -19.24 -5.26 13.16
C PRO A 55 -18.29 -4.88 12.00
N PRO A 56 -17.10 -5.48 11.92
CA PRO A 56 -16.21 -5.32 10.78
C PRO A 56 -16.87 -5.70 9.46
N ARG A 57 -16.45 -5.05 8.38
CA ARG A 57 -16.94 -5.32 7.03
C ARG A 57 -15.83 -5.31 6.02
N ALA A 58 -15.88 -6.28 5.11
CA ALA A 58 -15.00 -6.31 3.95
C ALA A 58 -15.32 -5.11 3.04
N LEU A 59 -14.29 -4.43 2.57
CA LEU A 59 -14.40 -3.32 1.62
C LEU A 59 -14.45 -3.81 0.17
N MET A 60 -13.88 -4.99 -0.08
CA MET A 60 -13.85 -5.70 -1.35
C MET A 60 -14.12 -7.19 -1.09
N ALA A 61 -14.49 -7.93 -2.13
CA ALA A 61 -14.66 -9.37 -2.08
C ALA A 61 -14.19 -10.01 -3.38
N GLY A 62 -13.68 -11.24 -3.30
CA GLY A 62 -13.29 -12.06 -4.45
C GLY A 62 -11.83 -12.53 -4.44
N ALA A 63 -11.03 -12.10 -3.47
CA ALA A 63 -9.64 -12.53 -3.28
C ALA A 63 -9.53 -13.87 -2.52
N ARG A 64 -10.46 -14.12 -1.59
CA ARG A 64 -10.38 -15.29 -0.70
C ARG A 64 -10.19 -16.62 -1.44
N GLY A 65 -9.10 -17.31 -1.10
CA GLY A 65 -8.79 -18.64 -1.62
C GLY A 65 -8.49 -18.69 -3.13
N THR A 66 -8.33 -17.55 -3.79
CA THR A 66 -8.01 -17.52 -5.24
C THR A 66 -6.51 -17.41 -5.50
N GLY A 67 -5.71 -17.01 -4.50
CA GLY A 67 -4.30 -16.63 -4.66
C GLY A 67 -4.11 -15.12 -4.94
N ILE A 68 -5.20 -14.35 -4.85
CA ILE A 68 -5.19 -12.88 -4.85
C ILE A 68 -5.33 -12.39 -3.41
N THR A 69 -4.78 -11.22 -3.10
CA THR A 69 -5.00 -10.53 -1.83
C THR A 69 -5.43 -9.07 -2.05
N HIS A 70 -6.32 -8.56 -1.20
CA HIS A 70 -6.64 -7.14 -1.13
C HIS A 70 -6.04 -6.52 0.14
N GLY A 71 -5.19 -5.50 -0.03
CA GLY A 71 -4.64 -4.71 1.06
C GLY A 71 -3.34 -5.24 1.67
N LEU A 72 -2.66 -6.19 1.03
CA LEU A 72 -1.33 -6.65 1.49
C LEU A 72 -0.26 -6.34 0.46
N ALA A 73 0.92 -5.97 0.95
CA ALA A 73 2.13 -5.88 0.16
C ALA A 73 2.57 -7.26 -0.33
N ASP A 74 2.99 -7.34 -1.59
CA ASP A 74 3.61 -8.53 -2.13
C ASP A 74 5.01 -8.76 -1.53
N PHE A 75 5.55 -9.96 -1.70
CA PHE A 75 6.85 -10.34 -1.13
C PHE A 75 7.98 -9.38 -1.53
N LEU A 76 8.04 -8.94 -2.80
CA LEU A 76 9.11 -8.07 -3.29
C LEU A 76 8.98 -6.67 -2.71
N ALA A 77 7.76 -6.18 -2.52
CA ALA A 77 7.54 -4.90 -1.84
C ALA A 77 8.05 -4.93 -0.39
N GLN A 78 7.78 -6.01 0.35
CA GLN A 78 8.19 -6.14 1.75
C GLN A 78 9.70 -6.31 1.92
N GLU A 79 10.31 -7.22 1.16
CA GLU A 79 11.72 -7.60 1.36
C GLU A 79 12.70 -6.68 0.63
N GLU A 80 12.35 -6.20 -0.57
CA GLU A 80 13.32 -5.51 -1.44
C GLU A 80 13.09 -4.00 -1.52
N LEU A 81 11.89 -3.53 -1.13
CA LEU A 81 11.51 -2.11 -1.22
C LEU A 81 11.18 -1.50 0.15
N ASP A 82 11.28 -2.25 1.25
CA ASP A 82 10.91 -1.83 2.60
C ASP A 82 9.50 -1.21 2.66
N ARG A 83 8.52 -1.83 1.97
CA ARG A 83 7.11 -1.43 2.01
C ARG A 83 6.28 -2.59 2.56
N TYR A 84 5.76 -2.42 3.76
CA TYR A 84 4.97 -3.43 4.46
C TYR A 84 3.47 -3.22 4.34
N GLU A 85 3.04 -1.99 4.04
CA GLU A 85 1.63 -1.63 3.91
C GLU A 85 1.13 -1.91 2.49
N GLY A 86 -0.05 -2.55 2.39
CA GLY A 86 -0.78 -2.70 1.13
C GLY A 86 -2.10 -1.95 1.05
N PHE A 87 -2.41 -1.16 2.09
CA PHE A 87 -3.53 -0.22 2.08
C PHE A 87 -3.19 1.04 2.86
N TRP A 88 -3.91 2.12 2.52
CA TRP A 88 -3.70 3.46 3.05
C TRP A 88 -5.04 4.13 3.29
N ILE A 89 -5.37 4.42 4.55
CA ILE A 89 -6.56 5.19 4.92
C ILE A 89 -6.34 6.66 4.53
N SER A 90 -7.33 7.30 3.92
CA SER A 90 -7.23 8.73 3.58
C SER A 90 -7.12 9.59 4.85
N PRO A 91 -6.50 10.78 4.79
CA PRO A 91 -6.31 11.63 5.97
C PRO A 91 -7.63 12.02 6.67
N ASP A 92 -8.73 12.09 5.91
CA ASP A 92 -10.07 12.36 6.44
C ASP A 92 -10.83 11.10 6.89
N GLY A 93 -10.23 9.92 6.78
CA GLY A 93 -10.85 8.63 7.11
C GLY A 93 -12.00 8.20 6.20
N GLY A 94 -12.31 8.97 5.14
CA GLY A 94 -13.47 8.75 4.27
C GLY A 94 -13.27 7.70 3.18
N GLN A 95 -12.02 7.36 2.86
CA GLN A 95 -11.65 6.44 1.79
C GLN A 95 -10.47 5.56 2.22
N VAL A 96 -10.33 4.41 1.57
CA VAL A 96 -9.13 3.58 1.65
C VAL A 96 -8.64 3.30 0.25
N ALA A 97 -7.36 3.56 0.03
CA ALA A 97 -6.66 3.03 -1.13
C ALA A 97 -6.07 1.67 -0.75
N PHE A 98 -6.13 0.70 -1.63
CA PHE A 98 -5.55 -0.61 -1.38
C PHE A 98 -5.03 -1.22 -2.68
N GLU A 99 -3.99 -2.02 -2.57
CA GLU A 99 -3.51 -2.81 -3.68
C GLU A 99 -4.21 -4.18 -3.73
N GLU A 100 -4.52 -4.60 -4.95
CA GLU A 100 -4.82 -5.98 -5.29
C GLU A 100 -3.52 -6.59 -5.82
N VAL A 101 -3.08 -7.68 -5.20
CA VAL A 101 -1.93 -8.46 -5.65
C VAL A 101 -2.44 -9.79 -6.20
N ASP A 102 -2.10 -10.08 -7.45
CA ASP A 102 -2.33 -11.37 -8.09
C ASP A 102 -0.99 -12.09 -8.32
N GLU A 103 -0.81 -13.19 -7.59
CA GLU A 103 0.35 -14.07 -7.69
C GLU A 103 0.01 -15.41 -8.34
N THR A 104 -1.22 -15.58 -8.84
CA THR A 104 -1.75 -16.90 -9.25
C THR A 104 -0.93 -17.57 -10.35
N HIS A 105 -0.23 -16.80 -11.18
CA HIS A 105 0.68 -17.26 -12.22
C HIS A 105 2.08 -17.67 -11.72
N ILE A 106 2.45 -17.31 -10.49
CA ILE A 106 3.76 -17.62 -9.89
C ILE A 106 3.70 -19.02 -9.26
N PRO A 107 4.59 -19.95 -9.64
CA PRO A 107 4.62 -21.28 -9.04
C PRO A 107 4.88 -21.27 -7.53
N GLU A 108 4.25 -22.19 -6.80
CA GLU A 108 4.56 -22.41 -5.39
C GLU A 108 5.97 -22.99 -5.23
N PHE A 109 6.73 -22.40 -4.33
CA PHE A 109 8.05 -22.83 -3.89
C PHE A 109 7.96 -23.29 -2.43
N ARG A 110 8.33 -24.54 -2.21
CA ARG A 110 8.30 -25.15 -0.88
C ARG A 110 9.56 -24.84 -0.08
N ILE A 111 9.37 -24.22 1.07
CA ILE A 111 10.41 -23.99 2.07
C ILE A 111 10.31 -25.06 3.15
N MET A 112 11.42 -25.75 3.42
CA MET A 112 11.50 -26.79 4.44
C MET A 112 12.04 -26.22 5.76
N HIS A 113 11.27 -26.35 6.85
CA HIS A 113 11.73 -26.00 8.19
C HIS A 113 12.60 -27.13 8.77
N SER A 114 13.87 -27.17 8.34
CA SER A 114 14.82 -28.24 8.70
C SER A 114 15.12 -28.35 10.20
N GLY A 115 14.78 -27.32 10.99
CA GLY A 115 14.90 -27.29 12.46
C GLY A 115 13.58 -27.47 13.21
N SER A 116 12.49 -27.85 12.52
CA SER A 116 11.18 -28.04 13.18
C SER A 116 11.19 -29.22 14.15
N ASP A 117 10.51 -29.06 15.30
CA ASP A 117 10.21 -30.14 16.24
C ASP A 117 9.12 -31.10 15.71
N SER A 118 8.45 -30.73 14.62
CA SER A 118 7.45 -31.53 13.92
C SER A 118 8.01 -32.13 12.62
N VAL A 119 7.34 -33.15 12.09
CA VAL A 119 7.63 -33.75 10.78
C VAL A 119 6.40 -33.69 9.88
N GLY A 120 6.60 -33.86 8.58
CA GLY A 120 5.51 -33.82 7.60
C GLY A 120 5.04 -32.39 7.31
N ASP A 121 3.74 -32.21 7.09
CA ASP A 121 3.17 -30.94 6.62
C ASP A 121 3.39 -29.77 7.57
N GLY A 122 3.57 -30.02 8.88
CA GLY A 122 3.88 -28.98 9.87
C GLY A 122 5.34 -28.51 9.89
N ALA A 123 6.19 -29.06 9.02
CA ALA A 123 7.62 -28.74 8.91
C ALA A 123 7.99 -28.18 7.53
N GLN A 124 7.01 -27.67 6.80
CA GLN A 124 7.17 -27.04 5.50
C GLN A 124 6.13 -25.93 5.35
N GLU A 125 6.42 -24.99 4.46
CA GLU A 125 5.47 -23.97 4.01
C GLU A 125 5.67 -23.72 2.51
N ASP A 126 4.59 -23.36 1.83
CA ASP A 126 4.61 -23.08 0.39
C ASP A 126 4.40 -21.58 0.17
N HIS A 127 5.26 -20.97 -0.65
CA HIS A 127 5.24 -19.54 -0.97
C HIS A 127 5.29 -19.32 -2.47
N ARG A 128 4.64 -18.27 -2.96
CA ARG A 128 4.77 -17.85 -4.36
C ARG A 128 6.01 -16.96 -4.49
N TYR A 129 7.16 -17.59 -4.71
CA TYR A 129 8.46 -16.90 -4.71
C TYR A 129 8.89 -16.46 -6.12
N PRO A 130 8.91 -15.16 -6.44
CA PRO A 130 9.34 -14.65 -7.74
C PRO A 130 10.87 -14.67 -7.85
N PHE A 131 11.43 -15.77 -8.35
CA PHE A 131 12.87 -15.88 -8.62
C PHE A 131 13.34 -14.83 -9.65
N ALA A 132 14.60 -14.41 -9.55
CA ALA A 132 15.19 -13.47 -10.49
C ALA A 132 15.05 -13.96 -11.94
N GLY A 133 14.44 -13.12 -12.78
CA GLY A 133 14.15 -13.43 -14.19
C GLY A 133 12.75 -13.98 -14.45
N GLU A 134 12.07 -14.50 -13.42
CA GLU A 134 10.70 -15.01 -13.50
C GLU A 134 9.66 -13.87 -13.33
N PRO A 135 8.37 -14.10 -13.65
CA PRO A 135 7.33 -13.09 -13.52
C PRO A 135 7.17 -12.56 -12.08
N ASN A 136 6.99 -11.25 -11.95
CA ASN A 136 6.62 -10.60 -10.69
C ASN A 136 5.12 -10.73 -10.41
N PRO A 137 4.68 -10.47 -9.16
CA PRO A 137 3.26 -10.27 -8.83
C PRO A 137 2.65 -9.18 -9.71
N LYS A 138 1.38 -9.36 -10.08
CA LYS A 138 0.63 -8.33 -10.80
C LYS A 138 -0.12 -7.46 -9.79
N VAL A 139 0.11 -6.16 -9.86
CA VAL A 139 -0.47 -5.21 -8.89
C VAL A 139 -1.43 -4.24 -9.56
N ARG A 140 -2.55 -3.97 -8.89
CA ARG A 140 -3.52 -2.93 -9.26
C ARG A 140 -3.87 -2.12 -8.04
N LEU A 141 -4.12 -0.82 -8.20
CA LEU A 141 -4.53 0.03 -7.10
C LEU A 141 -6.02 0.37 -7.19
N PHE A 142 -6.71 0.30 -6.07
CA PHE A 142 -8.12 0.64 -5.95
C PHE A 142 -8.33 1.69 -4.86
N VAL A 143 -9.39 2.49 -5.02
CA VAL A 143 -9.89 3.38 -3.96
C VAL A 143 -11.36 3.11 -3.71
N VAL A 144 -11.73 2.96 -2.45
CA VAL A 144 -13.10 2.66 -2.00
C VAL A 144 -13.50 3.53 -0.81
N PRO A 145 -14.76 3.98 -0.71
CA PRO A 145 -15.24 4.68 0.47
C PRO A 145 -15.26 3.80 1.72
N THR A 146 -14.93 4.37 2.89
CA THR A 146 -15.02 3.69 4.20
C THR A 146 -16.44 3.59 4.71
N ALA A 147 -17.32 4.54 4.33
CA ALA A 147 -18.69 4.65 4.82
C ALA A 147 -19.39 3.28 4.79
N LEU A 148 -19.72 2.75 5.96
CA LEU A 148 -20.25 1.40 6.16
C LEU A 148 -21.75 1.28 5.78
N GLY A 149 -22.25 2.10 4.83
CA GLY A 149 -23.60 1.98 4.27
C GLY A 149 -23.57 1.21 2.95
N GLY A 150 -24.44 0.23 2.75
CA GLY A 150 -24.51 -0.60 1.53
C GLY A 150 -23.39 -1.65 1.47
N GLY A 151 -23.74 -2.90 1.75
CA GLY A 151 -22.80 -4.01 1.91
C GLY A 151 -22.44 -4.69 0.60
N ALA A 152 -21.17 -5.10 0.47
CA ALA A 152 -20.90 -6.46 0.04
C ALA A 152 -21.23 -7.34 1.25
N ASP A 153 -22.39 -7.98 1.24
CA ASP A 153 -22.67 -9.01 2.24
C ASP A 153 -21.65 -10.14 2.06
N GLU A 154 -21.29 -10.83 3.15
CA GLU A 154 -20.38 -12.00 3.16
C GLU A 154 -20.80 -13.13 2.19
N ALA A 155 -21.99 -13.02 1.58
CA ALA A 155 -22.56 -13.89 0.57
C ALA A 155 -22.27 -13.46 -0.88
N GLY A 156 -21.14 -12.80 -1.16
CA GLY A 156 -20.79 -12.40 -2.53
C GLY A 156 -21.65 -11.26 -3.07
N GLY A 157 -22.03 -10.32 -2.20
CA GLY A 157 -22.65 -9.07 -2.63
C GLY A 157 -21.76 -8.32 -3.62
N ALA A 158 -22.37 -7.58 -4.55
CA ALA A 158 -21.63 -6.85 -5.58
C ALA A 158 -20.52 -6.00 -4.93
N PRO A 159 -19.28 -6.03 -5.45
CA PRO A 159 -18.20 -5.22 -4.92
C PRO A 159 -18.65 -3.76 -4.88
N ARG A 160 -18.30 -3.04 -3.81
CA ARG A 160 -18.46 -1.60 -3.77
C ARG A 160 -17.85 -1.01 -5.03
N ALA A 161 -18.40 0.09 -5.54
CA ALA A 161 -17.83 0.79 -6.69
C ALA A 161 -16.43 1.29 -6.33
N ALA A 162 -15.43 0.42 -6.49
CA ALA A 162 -14.03 0.71 -6.30
C ALA A 162 -13.54 1.42 -7.56
N MET A 163 -12.88 2.56 -7.37
CA MET A 163 -12.18 3.21 -8.46
C MET A 163 -10.86 2.47 -8.67
N GLY A 164 -10.79 1.67 -9.73
CA GLY A 164 -9.56 0.97 -10.11
C GLY A 164 -8.64 1.87 -10.95
N PHE A 165 -7.35 1.79 -10.69
CA PHE A 165 -6.31 2.52 -11.42
C PHE A 165 -5.36 1.53 -12.09
N ASP A 166 -5.17 1.73 -13.39
CA ASP A 166 -4.16 1.03 -14.17
C ASP A 166 -2.83 1.80 -14.07
N LEU A 167 -1.83 1.16 -13.48
CA LEU A 167 -0.50 1.73 -13.28
C LEU A 167 0.50 1.33 -14.38
N THR A 168 0.07 0.58 -15.39
CA THR A 168 0.95 0.04 -16.44
C THR A 168 1.44 1.09 -17.44
N GLY A 169 0.85 2.30 -17.44
CA GLY A 169 1.18 3.35 -18.41
C GLY A 169 2.69 3.65 -18.57
N PRO A 170 3.48 3.80 -17.49
CA PRO A 170 4.91 4.10 -17.60
C PRO A 170 5.77 2.94 -18.10
N PHE A 171 5.51 1.70 -17.64
CA PHE A 171 6.47 0.58 -17.77
C PHE A 171 5.86 -0.75 -18.24
N GLY A 172 4.57 -0.79 -18.59
CA GLY A 172 3.84 -2.01 -18.95
C GLY A 172 3.38 -2.80 -17.71
N GLU A 173 3.10 -4.10 -17.87
CA GLU A 173 2.62 -4.97 -16.78
C GLU A 173 3.70 -5.32 -15.73
N ASP A 174 4.97 -5.07 -16.04
CA ASP A 174 6.10 -5.52 -15.24
C ASP A 174 6.79 -4.32 -14.56
N PHE A 175 6.21 -3.94 -13.42
CA PHE A 175 6.65 -2.81 -12.60
C PHE A 175 6.51 -3.17 -11.12
N TYR A 176 7.14 -2.38 -10.26
CA TYR A 176 6.94 -2.46 -8.81
C TYR A 176 6.16 -1.27 -8.31
N LEU A 177 5.17 -1.48 -7.44
CA LEU A 177 4.53 -0.42 -6.67
C LEU A 177 5.40 -0.10 -5.44
N ALA A 178 6.14 1.01 -5.51
CA ALA A 178 7.14 1.34 -4.52
C ALA A 178 6.56 2.08 -3.31
N ARG A 179 5.71 3.08 -3.51
CA ARG A 179 5.09 3.90 -2.44
C ARG A 179 3.76 4.46 -2.89
N VAL A 180 2.85 4.67 -1.94
CA VAL A 180 1.56 5.34 -2.14
C VAL A 180 1.38 6.36 -1.02
N ASN A 181 1.04 7.59 -1.38
CA ASN A 181 0.83 8.67 -0.43
C ASN A 181 -0.48 9.40 -0.76
N TRP A 182 -1.35 9.58 0.24
CA TRP A 182 -2.47 10.49 0.11
C TRP A 182 -1.99 11.94 0.11
N MET A 183 -2.57 12.74 -0.78
CA MET A 183 -2.35 14.17 -0.85
C MET A 183 -3.49 14.92 -0.12
N PRO A 184 -3.24 16.12 0.42
CA PRO A 184 -4.25 16.90 1.14
C PRO A 184 -5.51 17.27 0.33
N ASP A 185 -5.45 17.19 -1.00
CA ASP A 185 -6.58 17.45 -1.90
C ASP A 185 -7.44 16.20 -2.21
N GLY A 186 -7.10 15.06 -1.60
CA GLY A 186 -7.77 13.78 -1.77
C GLY A 186 -7.32 13.00 -3.01
N SER A 187 -6.27 13.44 -3.71
CA SER A 187 -5.59 12.63 -4.72
C SER A 187 -4.53 11.72 -4.09
N LEU A 188 -3.99 10.78 -4.86
CA LEU A 188 -2.82 10.00 -4.44
C LEU A 188 -1.60 10.36 -5.28
N THR A 189 -0.44 10.36 -4.64
CA THR A 189 0.84 10.30 -5.32
C THR A 189 1.42 8.91 -5.18
N VAL A 190 1.72 8.28 -6.31
CA VAL A 190 2.14 6.87 -6.40
C VAL A 190 3.49 6.79 -7.07
N GLN A 191 4.38 5.97 -6.54
CA GLN A 191 5.71 5.73 -7.11
C GLN A 191 5.74 4.32 -7.71
N VAL A 192 6.06 4.21 -9.00
CA VAL A 192 6.27 2.92 -9.66
C VAL A 192 7.69 2.83 -10.23
N LEU A 193 8.29 1.64 -10.14
CA LEU A 193 9.62 1.34 -10.70
C LEU A 193 9.49 0.42 -11.91
N ASN A 194 10.33 0.62 -12.93
CA ASN A 194 10.46 -0.38 -13.99
C ASN A 194 11.14 -1.66 -13.46
N ARG A 195 11.00 -2.78 -14.18
CA ARG A 195 11.62 -4.08 -13.82
C ARG A 195 13.13 -3.99 -13.51
N GLU A 196 13.86 -3.16 -14.25
CA GLU A 196 15.32 -2.95 -14.07
C GLU A 196 15.66 -2.03 -12.89
N GLN A 197 14.68 -1.38 -12.28
CA GLN A 197 14.84 -0.39 -11.21
C GLN A 197 15.78 0.78 -11.58
N THR A 198 15.85 1.11 -12.87
CA THR A 198 16.64 2.24 -13.42
C THR A 198 15.77 3.49 -13.67
N GLN A 199 14.46 3.34 -13.57
CA GLN A 199 13.49 4.42 -13.73
C GLN A 199 12.39 4.34 -12.68
N LEU A 200 12.04 5.49 -12.11
CA LEU A 200 10.91 5.64 -11.19
C LEU A 200 9.97 6.70 -11.75
N ALA A 201 8.70 6.35 -11.96
CA ALA A 201 7.67 7.31 -12.33
C ALA A 201 6.86 7.69 -11.09
N VAL A 202 6.71 9.00 -10.87
CA VAL A 202 5.80 9.55 -9.85
C VAL A 202 4.50 9.92 -10.54
N LEU A 203 3.42 9.26 -10.14
CA LEU A 203 2.09 9.40 -10.70
C LEU A 203 1.18 10.15 -9.73
N ASN A 204 0.21 10.88 -10.28
CA ASN A 204 -0.92 11.41 -9.53
C ASN A 204 -2.20 10.72 -10.00
N LEU A 205 -2.98 10.24 -9.04
CA LEU A 205 -4.24 9.54 -9.24
C LEU A 205 -5.36 10.36 -8.60
N ASP A 206 -6.43 10.61 -9.33
CA ASP A 206 -7.60 11.34 -8.83
C ASP A 206 -8.81 10.38 -8.67
N PRO A 207 -9.15 9.96 -7.44
CA PRO A 207 -10.29 9.08 -7.18
C PRO A 207 -11.64 9.62 -7.63
N ARG A 208 -11.78 10.94 -7.79
CA ARG A 208 -13.04 11.56 -8.22
C ARG A 208 -13.28 11.39 -9.72
N THR A 209 -12.22 11.30 -10.51
CA THR A 209 -12.28 11.28 -11.97
C THR A 209 -11.76 9.99 -12.58
N GLY A 210 -11.02 9.18 -11.83
CA GLY A 210 -10.27 8.03 -12.34
C GLY A 210 -9.02 8.43 -13.14
N GLY A 211 -8.64 9.72 -13.12
CA GLY A 211 -7.50 10.22 -13.87
C GLY A 211 -6.18 9.71 -13.32
N VAL A 212 -5.29 9.28 -14.21
CA VAL A 212 -3.89 8.95 -13.92
C VAL A 212 -2.99 9.88 -14.73
N ARG A 213 -2.05 10.55 -14.07
CA ARG A 213 -1.10 11.46 -14.71
C ARG A 213 0.30 11.26 -14.16
N THR A 214 1.29 11.03 -15.01
CA THR A 214 2.70 11.11 -14.62
C THR A 214 3.08 12.55 -14.29
N LEU A 215 3.56 12.79 -13.07
CA LEU A 215 4.06 14.10 -12.63
C LEU A 215 5.49 14.34 -13.12
N PHE A 216 6.36 13.34 -12.95
CA PHE A 216 7.72 13.30 -13.47
C PHE A 216 8.29 11.88 -13.39
N THR A 217 9.47 11.69 -13.97
CA THR A 217 10.22 10.44 -13.94
C THR A 217 11.66 10.70 -13.51
N GLU A 218 12.18 9.88 -12.61
CA GLU A 218 13.61 9.76 -12.31
C GLU A 218 14.23 8.70 -13.20
N ARG A 219 15.47 8.92 -13.64
CA ARG A 219 16.23 7.98 -14.45
C ARG A 219 17.70 7.99 -14.03
N THR A 220 18.30 6.82 -14.03
CA THR A 220 19.71 6.61 -13.71
C THR A 220 20.26 5.45 -14.54
N ASP A 221 21.57 5.49 -14.81
CA ASP A 221 22.30 4.40 -15.48
C ASP A 221 22.78 3.32 -14.49
N VAL A 222 22.44 3.48 -13.19
CA VAL A 222 22.89 2.62 -12.08
C VAL A 222 21.68 1.86 -11.52
N TRP A 223 21.01 2.40 -10.50
CA TRP A 223 19.70 1.97 -9.99
C TRP A 223 19.08 3.12 -9.18
N VAL A 224 17.75 3.11 -9.02
CA VAL A 224 17.01 4.07 -8.20
C VAL A 224 16.93 3.56 -6.77
N ASN A 225 17.42 4.34 -5.81
CA ASN A 225 17.16 4.06 -4.39
C ASN A 225 15.81 4.66 -3.99
N VAL A 226 14.85 3.80 -3.61
CA VAL A 226 13.56 4.22 -3.04
C VAL A 226 13.74 4.84 -1.66
N HIS A 227 12.79 5.71 -1.27
CA HIS A 227 12.85 6.45 -0.01
C HIS A 227 11.47 6.97 0.45
N ASP A 228 11.37 7.35 1.72
CA ASP A 228 10.12 7.81 2.38
C ASP A 228 10.01 9.34 2.54
N MET A 229 10.85 10.10 1.83
CA MET A 229 10.97 11.55 1.97
C MET A 229 9.92 12.36 1.19
N LEU A 230 8.94 11.72 0.55
CA LEU A 230 7.80 12.44 -0.02
C LEU A 230 6.96 13.01 1.12
N LYS A 231 6.92 14.35 1.25
CA LYS A 231 6.11 15.04 2.27
C LYS A 231 5.24 16.10 1.60
N PRO A 232 3.90 15.97 1.61
CA PRO A 232 3.00 17.01 1.11
C PRO A 232 3.22 18.34 1.84
N ILE A 233 3.15 19.45 1.12
CA ILE A 233 3.36 20.80 1.65
C ILE A 233 2.07 21.60 1.49
N GLY A 234 1.51 22.04 2.63
CA GLY A 234 0.28 22.81 2.65
C GLY A 234 -0.91 22.08 2.00
N LYS A 235 -1.70 22.79 1.19
CA LYS A 235 -2.90 22.26 0.51
C LYS A 235 -2.87 22.43 -1.02
N THR A 236 -1.76 22.90 -1.56
CA THR A 236 -1.64 23.35 -2.95
C THR A 236 -1.22 22.24 -3.92
N GLY A 237 -0.99 21.02 -3.43
CA GLY A 237 -0.44 19.91 -4.23
C GLY A 237 1.09 19.96 -4.37
N GLN A 238 1.75 20.87 -3.65
CA GLN A 238 3.20 20.86 -3.50
C GLN A 238 3.63 19.69 -2.62
N PHE A 239 4.82 19.16 -2.86
CA PHE A 239 5.45 18.19 -1.96
C PHE A 239 6.97 18.29 -2.03
N LEU A 240 7.60 17.95 -0.91
CA LEU A 240 9.03 17.68 -0.83
C LEU A 240 9.34 16.34 -1.52
N TRP A 241 10.44 16.29 -2.25
CA TRP A 241 10.92 15.11 -2.96
C TRP A 241 12.44 15.01 -2.82
N ALA A 242 12.97 13.81 -2.63
CA ALA A 242 14.42 13.59 -2.68
C ALA A 242 14.83 13.00 -4.02
N SER A 243 16.00 13.38 -4.53
CA SER A 243 16.48 12.89 -5.82
C SER A 243 17.99 12.79 -5.84
N GLU A 244 18.50 11.73 -6.43
CA GLU A 244 19.94 11.48 -6.65
C GLU A 244 20.40 11.96 -8.04
N ARG A 245 19.59 12.75 -8.75
CA ARG A 245 19.87 13.23 -10.12
C ARG A 245 21.19 13.99 -10.30
N THR A 246 21.78 14.50 -9.22
CA THR A 246 23.06 15.21 -9.22
C THR A 246 24.23 14.32 -8.77
N GLY A 247 24.01 13.00 -8.61
CA GLY A 247 24.97 12.05 -8.05
C GLY A 247 24.96 11.94 -6.53
N HIS A 248 24.27 12.86 -5.85
CA HIS A 248 24.01 12.82 -4.41
C HIS A 248 22.53 13.12 -4.15
N ARG A 249 21.98 12.51 -3.09
CA ARG A 249 20.57 12.66 -2.72
C ARG A 249 20.30 14.05 -2.15
N HIS A 250 19.45 14.81 -2.82
CA HIS A 250 19.09 16.17 -2.41
C HIS A 250 17.59 16.42 -2.49
N LEU A 251 17.11 17.33 -1.63
CA LEU A 251 15.72 17.72 -1.56
C LEU A 251 15.37 18.73 -2.64
N HIS A 252 14.18 18.53 -3.20
CA HIS A 252 13.55 19.34 -4.22
C HIS A 252 12.10 19.60 -3.81
N MET A 253 11.58 20.78 -4.15
CA MET A 253 10.16 21.08 -4.07
C MET A 253 9.51 20.75 -5.41
N TYR A 254 8.51 19.88 -5.42
CA TYR A 254 7.62 19.72 -6.57
C TYR A 254 6.61 20.86 -6.60
N GLU A 255 6.49 21.50 -7.77
CA GLU A 255 5.52 22.58 -8.00
C GLU A 255 4.29 22.02 -8.75
N PRO A 256 3.04 22.38 -8.41
CA PRO A 256 1.83 21.80 -9.00
C PRO A 256 1.68 22.07 -10.51
N GLN A 257 2.33 23.14 -10.99
CA GLN A 257 2.41 23.45 -12.42
C GLN A 257 3.43 22.57 -13.16
N GLY A 258 4.15 21.72 -12.44
CA GLY A 258 5.22 20.86 -12.92
C GLY A 258 6.60 21.40 -12.55
N GLY A 259 7.56 20.47 -12.41
CA GLY A 259 8.95 20.77 -12.16
C GLY A 259 9.39 20.50 -10.72
N LEU A 260 10.71 20.44 -10.54
CA LEU A 260 11.36 20.16 -9.27
C LEU A 260 12.39 21.25 -9.01
N ARG A 261 12.11 22.12 -8.05
CA ARG A 261 13.00 23.22 -7.64
C ARG A 261 13.94 22.74 -6.54
N PRO A 262 15.27 22.81 -6.71
CA PRO A 262 16.20 22.34 -5.70
C PRO A 262 16.09 23.16 -4.41
N ILE A 263 16.20 22.48 -3.27
CA ILE A 263 16.23 23.05 -1.91
C ILE A 263 17.62 22.89 -1.31
N THR A 264 18.27 21.75 -1.53
CA THR A 264 19.63 21.45 -1.08
C THR A 264 20.55 21.13 -2.26
N ALA A 265 21.87 21.30 -2.08
CA ALA A 265 22.89 20.92 -3.07
C ALA A 265 24.27 20.74 -2.42
N GLY A 266 25.14 19.95 -3.04
CA GLY A 266 26.55 19.80 -2.67
C GLY A 266 27.09 18.39 -2.92
N GLU A 267 28.33 18.15 -2.47
CA GLU A 267 28.99 16.84 -2.51
C GLU A 267 28.73 16.08 -1.18
N TRP A 268 27.46 15.90 -0.84
CA TRP A 268 26.97 15.22 0.36
C TRP A 268 25.51 14.80 0.14
N GLN A 269 25.00 13.85 0.92
CA GLN A 269 23.65 13.30 0.73
C GLN A 269 22.72 13.57 1.92
N VAL A 270 21.45 13.86 1.63
CA VAL A 270 20.36 13.93 2.62
C VAL A 270 19.95 12.51 2.97
N GLU A 271 19.93 12.15 4.24
CA GLU A 271 19.55 10.79 4.67
C GLU A 271 18.04 10.69 4.92
N GLU A 272 17.46 11.69 5.58
CA GLU A 272 16.04 11.69 5.96
C GLU A 272 15.44 13.10 6.04
N VAL A 273 14.11 13.16 6.07
CA VAL A 273 13.33 14.36 6.40
C VAL A 273 12.61 14.09 7.72
N VAL A 274 13.09 14.71 8.79
CA VAL A 274 12.54 14.53 10.15
C VAL A 274 11.16 15.18 10.30
N ALA A 275 11.01 16.41 9.81
CA ALA A 275 9.77 17.17 9.87
C ALA A 275 9.72 18.26 8.79
N VAL A 276 8.51 18.73 8.50
CA VAL A 276 8.22 19.93 7.69
C VAL A 276 7.25 20.80 8.49
N ASP A 277 7.50 22.11 8.54
CA ASP A 277 6.67 23.10 9.25
C ASP A 277 5.66 23.85 8.35
#